data_AF-A0A3C0CU70-F1
#
_entry.id   AF-A0A3C0CU70-F1
#
_cell.length_a   1.000
_cell.length_b   1.000
_cell.length_c   1.000
_cell.angle_alpha   90.00
_cell.angle_beta   90.00
_cell.angle_gamma   90.00
#
_symmetry.space_group_name_H-M   'P 1'
#
loop_
_entity.id
_entity.type
_entity.pdbx_description
1 polymer ?
#
loop_
_entity_poly.entity_id
_entity_poly.type
_entity_poly.pdbx_seq_one_letter_code
_entity_poly.pdbx_strand_id
1 'polypeptide(L)'
;GVIKRLEGYEISTDKWDYLLSNGQRILGFASDDFHLESDLSTGWNVVRAESASPEAVFAALKCGNFYTSSGVDLTDIYREKNYITVESANGEEIQ
;
A
#
# COMPACT_ATOMS: atom_id res chain seq x y z
N GLY A 1 12.92 -0.44 7.73
CA GLY A 1 13.56 -1.18 6.63
C GLY A 1 14.77 -0.41 6.17
N VAL A 2 15.54 -1.00 5.27
CA VAL A 2 16.50 -0.29 4.42
C VAL A 2 16.01 -0.33 2.98
N ILE A 3 16.61 0.40 2.05
CA ILE A 3 16.32 0.21 0.62
C ILE A 3 17.03 -1.04 0.07
N LYS A 4 16.54 -1.57 -1.07
CA LYS A 4 17.00 -2.84 -1.69
C LYS A 4 18.52 -2.96 -1.94
N ARG A 5 19.25 -1.85 -2.00
CA ARG A 5 20.71 -1.82 -2.25
C ARG A 5 21.58 -1.80 -0.98
N LEU A 6 20.98 -1.71 0.20
CA LEU A 6 21.69 -1.67 1.48
C LEU A 6 21.48 -2.99 2.25
N GLU A 7 22.38 -3.28 3.18
CA GLU A 7 22.28 -4.46 4.03
C GLU A 7 21.10 -4.34 5.02
N GLY A 8 20.17 -5.30 4.96
CA GLY A 8 18.96 -5.35 5.77
C GLY A 8 17.73 -5.78 4.96
N TYR A 9 16.55 -5.70 5.57
CA TYR A 9 15.27 -5.99 4.92
C TYR A 9 14.54 -4.70 4.52
N GLU A 10 14.05 -4.65 3.28
CA GLU A 10 13.28 -3.56 2.70
C GLU A 10 11.81 -3.58 3.10
N ILE A 11 11.25 -4.78 3.23
CA ILE A 11 9.90 -4.97 3.73
C ILE A 11 9.89 -4.83 5.25
N SER A 12 8.89 -4.13 5.78
CA SER A 12 8.72 -3.89 7.23
C SER A 12 7.61 -4.75 7.83
N THR A 13 7.40 -5.96 7.30
CA THR A 13 6.37 -6.90 7.75
C THR A 13 6.50 -7.22 9.24
N ASP A 14 7.73 -7.33 9.76
CA ASP A 14 8.04 -7.48 11.17
C ASP A 14 7.39 -6.41 12.08
N LYS A 15 7.48 -5.14 11.68
CA LYS A 15 6.93 -4.00 12.43
C LYS A 15 5.42 -3.97 12.35
N TRP A 16 4.87 -4.31 11.20
CA TRP A 16 3.44 -4.43 10.99
C TRP A 16 2.83 -5.52 11.84
N ASP A 17 3.40 -6.73 11.81
CA ASP A 17 2.96 -7.86 12.62
C ASP A 17 3.01 -7.50 14.10
N TYR A 18 4.08 -6.84 14.56
CA TYR A 18 4.20 -6.36 15.93
C TYR A 18 3.09 -5.36 16.31
N LEU A 19 2.87 -4.32 15.50
CA LEU A 19 1.90 -3.27 15.81
C LEU A 19 0.45 -3.80 15.77
N LEU A 20 0.11 -4.56 14.74
CA LEU A 20 -1.23 -5.15 14.58
C LEU A 20 -1.51 -6.18 15.68
N SER A 21 -0.55 -7.03 16.03
CA SER A 21 -0.69 -8.01 17.13
C SER A 21 -0.89 -7.35 18.50
N ASN A 22 -0.38 -6.13 18.68
CA ASN A 22 -0.62 -5.29 19.87
C ASN A 22 -1.93 -4.48 19.79
N GLY A 23 -2.82 -4.80 18.85
CA GLY A 23 -4.13 -4.16 18.71
C GLY A 23 -4.08 -2.75 18.12
N GLN A 24 -2.94 -2.29 17.61
CA GLN A 24 -2.85 -1.01 16.92
C GLN A 24 -3.49 -1.12 15.54
N ARG A 25 -4.37 -0.18 15.20
CA ARG A 25 -4.97 -0.08 13.86
C ARG A 25 -4.30 1.06 13.12
N ILE A 26 -3.28 0.72 12.36
CA ILE A 26 -2.46 1.67 11.61
C ILE A 26 -2.62 1.46 10.11
N LEU A 27 -2.43 2.55 9.35
CA LEU A 27 -2.41 2.51 7.91
C LEU A 27 -0.98 2.29 7.41
N GLY A 28 -0.89 1.57 6.31
CA GLY A 28 0.36 1.26 5.65
C GLY A 28 0.84 2.31 4.69
N PHE A 29 2.09 2.21 4.27
CA PHE A 29 2.56 2.96 3.12
C PHE A 29 3.72 2.24 2.43
N ALA A 30 3.90 2.56 1.15
CA ALA A 30 5.11 2.25 0.39
C ALA A 30 5.75 3.56 -0.07
N SER A 31 7.08 3.55 -0.15
CA SER A 31 7.91 4.65 -0.65
C SER A 31 9.18 4.06 -1.25
N ASP A 32 9.72 4.75 -2.24
CA ASP A 32 11.01 4.46 -2.86
C ASP A 32 12.21 4.83 -1.98
N ASP A 33 12.05 5.78 -1.06
CA ASP A 33 13.15 6.42 -0.30
C ASP A 33 14.31 6.82 -1.24
N PHE A 34 13.91 7.43 -2.36
CA PHE A 34 14.75 7.66 -3.53
C PHE A 34 15.94 8.60 -3.25
N HIS A 35 17.16 8.16 -3.58
CA HIS A 35 18.38 8.98 -3.51
C HIS A 35 19.19 9.00 -4.82
N LEU A 36 19.00 8.01 -5.71
CA LEU A 36 19.64 7.86 -7.01
C LEU A 36 18.62 7.37 -8.02
N GLU A 37 18.71 7.74 -9.31
CA GLU A 37 17.74 7.37 -10.37
C GLU A 37 17.32 5.89 -10.37
N SER A 38 18.23 4.99 -10.01
CA SER A 38 17.99 3.55 -9.86
C SER A 38 17.01 3.15 -8.74
N ASP A 39 16.72 4.05 -7.79
CA ASP A 39 15.81 3.82 -6.66
C ASP A 39 14.33 4.11 -7.07
N LEU A 40 14.08 4.73 -8.25
CA LEU A 40 12.74 5.10 -8.71
C LEU A 40 11.84 3.88 -8.89
N SER A 41 10.54 4.10 -8.71
CA SER A 41 9.50 3.12 -9.04
C SER A 41 9.66 1.79 -8.29
N THR A 42 10.17 1.85 -7.06
CA THR A 42 10.30 0.68 -6.19
C THR A 42 9.14 0.52 -5.20
N GLY A 43 8.44 1.62 -4.86
CA GLY A 43 7.24 1.59 -4.02
C GLY A 43 6.46 2.91 -4.04
N TRP A 44 5.13 2.84 -4.16
CA TRP A 44 4.23 4.00 -4.08
C TRP A 44 2.85 3.61 -3.56
N ASN A 45 2.03 4.62 -3.25
CA ASN A 45 0.64 4.45 -2.82
C ASN A 45 -0.29 4.77 -3.99
N VAL A 46 -1.24 3.89 -4.27
CA VAL A 46 -2.30 4.08 -5.26
C VAL A 46 -3.55 4.57 -4.54
N VAL A 47 -3.90 5.84 -4.74
CA VAL A 47 -4.89 6.55 -3.92
C VAL A 47 -6.21 6.72 -4.68
N ARG A 48 -7.31 6.31 -4.05
CA ARG A 48 -8.67 6.57 -4.54
C ARG A 48 -9.15 7.91 -3.98
N ALA A 49 -8.88 8.99 -4.71
CA ALA A 49 -9.29 10.35 -4.35
C ALA A 49 -10.35 10.89 -5.33
N GLU A 50 -11.15 11.86 -4.87
CA GLU A 50 -12.15 12.54 -5.72
C GLU A 50 -11.50 13.40 -6.82
N SER A 51 -10.27 13.85 -6.60
CA SER A 51 -9.47 14.60 -7.57
C SER A 51 -7.97 14.45 -7.28
N ALA A 52 -7.14 14.95 -8.18
CA ALA A 52 -5.68 15.00 -8.01
C ALA A 52 -5.18 16.17 -7.14
N SER A 53 -6.08 16.92 -6.46
CA SER A 53 -5.65 17.99 -5.56
C SER A 53 -4.95 17.41 -4.32
N PRO A 54 -3.95 18.11 -3.75
CA PRO A 54 -3.30 17.68 -2.52
C PRO A 54 -4.30 17.37 -1.40
N GLU A 55 -5.31 18.23 -1.23
CA GLU A 55 -6.33 18.09 -0.18
C GLU A 55 -7.13 16.80 -0.34
N ALA A 56 -7.58 16.50 -1.56
CA ALA A 56 -8.34 15.28 -1.86
C ALA A 56 -7.48 14.01 -1.64
N VAL A 57 -6.23 14.04 -2.08
CA VAL A 57 -5.28 12.93 -1.89
C VAL A 57 -5.00 12.71 -0.40
N PHE A 58 -4.72 13.77 0.37
CA PHE A 58 -4.47 13.64 1.81
C PHE A 58 -5.70 13.17 2.58
N ALA A 59 -6.90 13.61 2.19
CA ALA A 59 -8.14 13.12 2.80
C ALA A 59 -8.31 11.61 2.59
N ALA A 60 -8.11 11.14 1.36
CA ALA A 60 -8.16 9.72 1.00
C ALA A 60 -7.12 8.89 1.75
N LEU A 61 -5.87 9.36 1.83
CA LEU A 61 -4.80 8.69 2.59
C LEU A 61 -5.17 8.57 4.07
N LYS A 62 -5.66 9.64 4.71
CA LYS A 62 -5.99 9.64 6.14
C LYS A 62 -7.14 8.70 6.51
N CYS A 63 -8.08 8.47 5.59
CA CYS A 63 -9.18 7.53 5.82
C CYS A 63 -8.91 6.11 5.33
N GLY A 64 -7.71 5.84 4.78
CA GLY A 64 -7.32 4.50 4.32
C GLY A 64 -7.86 4.13 2.93
N ASN A 65 -8.26 5.11 2.12
CA ASN A 65 -8.77 4.87 0.76
C ASN A 65 -7.64 4.76 -0.28
N PHE A 66 -6.72 3.82 -0.06
CA PHE A 66 -5.57 3.57 -0.92
C PHE A 66 -4.99 2.17 -0.68
N TYR A 67 -4.12 1.73 -1.57
CA TYR A 67 -3.29 0.53 -1.39
C TYR A 67 -1.84 0.79 -1.85
N THR A 68 -0.93 -0.14 -1.59
CA THR A 68 0.50 -0.02 -1.95
C THR A 68 0.83 -0.81 -3.21
N SER A 69 1.77 -0.32 -4.03
CA SER A 69 2.14 -0.90 -5.32
C SER A 69 2.77 -2.31 -5.30
N SER A 70 3.12 -2.83 -4.12
CA SER A 70 3.64 -4.19 -3.95
C SER A 70 2.48 -5.20 -3.88
N GLY A 71 2.04 -5.71 -5.02
CA GLY A 71 0.97 -6.69 -5.09
C GLY A 71 0.22 -6.64 -6.41
N VAL A 72 -1.09 -6.82 -6.31
CA VAL A 72 -2.01 -6.78 -7.44
C VAL A 72 -2.46 -5.35 -7.75
N ASP A 73 -2.81 -5.11 -9.01
CA ASP A 73 -3.46 -3.89 -9.46
C ASP A 73 -4.96 -4.02 -9.25
N LEU A 74 -5.50 -3.21 -8.34
CA LEU A 74 -6.92 -3.24 -8.00
C LEU A 74 -7.71 -2.40 -8.99
N THR A 75 -8.69 -3.01 -9.65
CA THR A 75 -9.64 -2.30 -10.53
C THR A 75 -10.89 -1.87 -9.79
N ASP A 76 -11.34 -2.66 -8.81
CA ASP A 76 -12.40 -2.26 -7.88
C ASP A 76 -12.24 -2.96 -6.52
N ILE A 77 -12.76 -2.32 -5.48
CA ILE A 77 -12.89 -2.88 -4.14
C ILE A 77 -14.11 -2.29 -3.46
N TYR A 78 -14.98 -3.16 -2.97
CA TYR A 78 -16.20 -2.76 -2.27
C TYR A 78 -16.62 -3.79 -1.24
N ARG A 79 -17.49 -3.36 -0.32
CA ARG A 79 -18.03 -4.20 0.75
C ARG A 79 -19.54 -4.24 0.68
N GLU A 80 -20.10 -5.44 0.70
CA GLU A 80 -21.52 -5.69 0.85
C GLU A 80 -21.78 -6.56 2.07
N LYS A 81 -22.36 -5.97 3.13
CA LYS A 81 -22.60 -6.62 4.42
C LYS A 81 -21.31 -7.20 5.02
N ASN A 82 -21.13 -8.51 4.90
CA ASN A 82 -20.02 -9.29 5.46
C ASN A 82 -19.05 -9.77 4.37
N TYR A 83 -19.27 -9.40 3.11
CA TYR A 83 -18.40 -9.74 2.00
C TYR A 83 -17.62 -8.51 1.54
N ILE A 84 -16.34 -8.72 1.28
CA ILE A 84 -15.49 -7.77 0.56
C ILE A 84 -15.21 -8.39 -0.79
N THR A 85 -15.52 -7.68 -1.86
CA THR A 85 -15.17 -8.05 -3.22
C THR A 85 -13.96 -7.23 -3.64
N VAL A 86 -12.97 -7.91 -4.23
CA VAL A 86 -11.76 -7.31 -4.76
C VAL A 86 -11.64 -7.76 -6.21
N GLU A 87 -11.55 -6.82 -7.12
CA GLU A 87 -11.29 -7.07 -8.53
C GLU A 87 -9.88 -6.59 -8.87
N SER A 88 -9.18 -7.39 -9.65
CA SER A 88 -7.82 -7.10 -10.06
C SER A 88 -7.58 -7.43 -11.53
N ALA A 89 -6.76 -6.61 -12.18
CA ALA A 89 -6.33 -6.84 -13.56
C ALA A 89 -5.26 -7.93 -13.71
N ASN A 90 -4.52 -8.23 -12.65
CA ASN A 90 -3.33 -9.11 -12.69
C ASN A 90 -3.26 -10.11 -11.52
N GLY A 91 -4.35 -10.26 -10.76
CA GLY A 91 -4.46 -11.29 -9.73
C GLY A 91 -4.68 -12.67 -10.34
N GLU A 92 -3.94 -13.68 -9.86
CA GLU A 92 -4.12 -15.08 -10.23
C GLU A 92 -4.67 -15.88 -9.05
N GLU A 93 -5.52 -16.86 -9.33
CA GLU A 93 -6.01 -17.80 -8.32
C GLU A 93 -4.88 -18.71 -7.87
N ILE A 94 -4.65 -18.79 -6.55
CA ILE A 94 -3.70 -19.74 -5.97
C ILE A 94 -4.38 -21.11 -5.94
N GLN A 95 -3.97 -22.01 -6.85
CA GLN A 95 -4.40 -23.40 -6.89
C GLN A 95 -3.78 -24.27 -5.79
#